data_AF-A0A093X1I9-F1
#
_entry.id   AF-A0A093X1I9-F1
#
_cell.length_a   1.000
_cell.length_b   1.000
_cell.length_c   1.000
_cell.angle_alpha   90.00
_cell.angle_beta   90.00
_cell.angle_gamma   90.00
#
_symmetry.space_group_name_H-M   'P 1'
#
loop_
_entity.id
_entity.type
_entity.pdbx_description
1 polymer ?
#
loop_
_entity_poly.entity_id
_entity_poly.type
_entity_poly.pdbx_seq_one_letter_code
_entity_poly.pdbx_strand_id
1 'polypeptide(L)'
;TAQDPKAAYHDPKDTDPSNPRWSVVHVSFREKFAKPLTLHEMKTLQREGCKEIQGLQLLTQSRLSVSKVSAKEWEFLNEVIGDGVAVEKEKEGGAMLLA
;
A
#
# COMPACT_ATOMS: atom_id res chain seq x y z
N THR A 1 -14.52 6.12 21.70
CA THR A 1 -14.47 6.25 20.22
C THR A 1 -15.75 6.94 19.76
N ALA A 2 -16.18 6.94 18.49
CA ALA A 2 -17.11 7.93 17.93
C ALA A 2 -18.31 8.39 18.79
N GLN A 3 -18.94 7.54 19.60
CA GLN A 3 -20.10 7.89 20.45
C GLN A 3 -19.74 8.34 21.88
N ASP A 4 -18.46 8.34 22.25
CA ASP A 4 -17.94 8.76 23.56
C ASP A 4 -17.47 10.23 23.51
N PRO A 5 -18.13 11.17 24.22
CA PRO A 5 -17.80 12.60 24.19
C PRO A 5 -16.40 12.96 24.66
N LYS A 6 -15.73 12.08 25.41
CA LYS A 6 -14.37 12.30 25.91
C LYS A 6 -13.31 11.77 24.95
N ALA A 7 -13.69 11.03 23.92
CA ALA A 7 -12.75 10.44 22.98
C ALA A 7 -12.24 11.46 21.95
N ALA A 8 -10.97 11.34 21.56
CA ALA A 8 -10.35 12.20 20.54
C ALA A 8 -11.04 12.14 19.17
N TYR A 9 -11.74 11.04 18.87
CA TYR A 9 -12.46 10.80 17.63
C TYR A 9 -13.99 10.79 17.82
N HIS A 10 -14.50 11.52 18.81
CA HIS A 10 -15.95 11.67 19.02
C HIS A 10 -16.61 12.35 17.82
N ASP A 11 -17.74 11.79 17.38
CA ASP A 11 -18.66 12.37 16.39
C ASP A 11 -20.01 12.62 17.08
N PRO A 12 -20.36 13.88 17.40
CA PRO A 12 -21.63 14.23 18.02
C PRO A 12 -22.88 13.81 17.21
N LYS A 13 -22.72 13.46 15.92
CA LYS A 13 -23.82 13.00 15.06
C LYS A 13 -23.98 11.48 15.05
N ASP A 14 -23.05 10.73 15.63
CA ASP A 14 -23.14 9.28 15.79
C ASP A 14 -23.81 8.95 17.12
N THR A 15 -25.14 8.98 17.15
CA THR A 15 -25.93 8.87 18.39
C THR A 15 -26.68 7.55 18.55
N ASP A 16 -26.74 6.72 17.51
CA ASP A 16 -27.47 5.45 17.51
C ASP A 16 -26.49 4.27 17.51
N PRO A 17 -26.32 3.57 18.65
CA PRO A 17 -25.44 2.41 18.74
C PRO A 17 -25.85 1.22 17.86
N SER A 18 -27.12 1.12 17.47
CA SER A 18 -27.63 0.03 16.64
C SER A 18 -27.34 0.22 15.14
N ASN A 19 -27.03 1.46 14.74
CA ASN A 19 -26.70 1.83 13.36
C ASN A 19 -25.57 2.89 13.34
N PRO A 20 -24.35 2.50 13.76
CA PRO A 20 -23.25 3.44 13.93
C PRO A 20 -22.77 4.00 12.58
N ARG A 21 -22.37 5.27 12.57
CA ARG A 21 -21.79 5.91 11.36
C ARG A 21 -20.38 5.42 11.06
N TRP A 22 -19.66 5.01 12.09
CA TRP A 22 -18.26 4.61 12.01
C TRP A 22 -18.11 3.13 12.37
N SER A 23 -17.39 2.40 11.51
CA SER A 23 -17.01 1.01 11.76
C SER A 23 -15.55 0.92 12.17
N VAL A 24 -15.25 -0.07 13.02
CA VAL A 24 -13.88 -0.42 13.41
C VAL A 24 -13.65 -1.90 13.13
N VAL A 25 -12.41 -2.25 12.83
CA VAL A 25 -11.97 -3.63 12.68
C VAL A 25 -10.83 -3.91 13.64
N HIS A 26 -10.74 -5.15 14.11
CA HIS A 26 -9.60 -5.63 14.87
C HIS A 26 -8.61 -6.29 13.92
N VAL A 27 -7.35 -5.90 14.02
CA VAL A 27 -6.24 -6.52 13.29
C VAL A 27 -5.33 -7.23 14.28
N SER A 28 -4.72 -8.32 13.82
CA SER A 28 -3.67 -9.03 14.57
C SER A 28 -2.33 -8.79 13.90
N PHE A 29 -1.29 -8.64 14.72
CA PHE A 29 0.07 -8.62 14.22
C PHE A 29 0.39 -9.96 13.54
N ARG A 30 0.98 -9.91 12.34
CA ARG A 30 1.42 -11.09 11.59
C ARG A 30 2.93 -11.19 11.57
N GLU A 31 3.57 -10.17 11.01
CA GLU A 31 5.01 -10.09 10.89
C GLU A 31 5.49 -8.64 10.84
N LYS A 32 6.80 -8.47 10.94
CA LYS A 32 7.47 -7.18 10.78
C LYS A 32 8.54 -7.32 9.70
N PHE A 33 8.52 -6.45 8.70
CA PHE A 33 9.55 -6.41 7.68
C PHE A 33 10.91 -6.01 8.27
N ALA A 34 11.98 -6.65 7.80
CA ALA A 34 13.34 -6.33 8.22
C ALA A 34 13.75 -4.90 7.83
N LYS A 35 13.29 -4.45 6.66
CA LYS A 35 13.41 -3.07 6.17
C LYS A 35 12.03 -2.57 5.74
N PRO A 36 11.62 -1.35 6.09
CA PRO A 36 10.35 -0.80 5.63
C PRO A 36 10.42 -0.46 4.14
N LEU A 37 9.38 -0.82 3.37
CA LEU A 37 9.16 -0.25 2.04
C LEU A 37 8.59 1.17 2.19
N THR A 38 9.37 2.17 1.80
CA THR A 38 9.03 3.58 1.98
C THR A 38 8.12 4.11 0.87
N LEU A 39 7.37 5.17 1.19
CA LEU A 39 6.60 5.90 0.18
C LEU A 39 7.46 6.46 -0.95
N HIS A 40 8.70 6.85 -0.65
CA HIS A 40 9.64 7.35 -1.65
C HIS A 40 10.00 6.27 -2.67
N GLU A 41 10.35 5.07 -2.21
CA GLU A 41 10.67 3.92 -3.08
C GLU A 41 9.46 3.55 -3.94
N MET A 42 8.26 3.43 -3.36
CA MET A 42 7.04 3.15 -4.12
C MET A 42 6.75 4.20 -5.21
N LYS A 43 6.93 5.49 -4.90
CA LYS A 43 6.76 6.56 -5.89
C LYS A 43 7.86 6.55 -6.95
N THR A 44 9.07 6.12 -6.63
CA THR A 44 10.13 5.95 -7.62
C THR A 44 9.79 4.82 -8.59
N LEU A 45 9.39 3.64 -8.09
CA LEU A 45 8.91 2.54 -8.94
C LEU A 45 7.75 2.98 -9.85
N GLN A 46 6.80 3.76 -9.33
CA GLN A 46 5.70 4.31 -10.12
C GLN A 46 6.21 5.25 -11.22
N ARG A 47 7.14 6.16 -10.92
CA ARG A 47 7.72 7.09 -11.90
C ARG A 47 8.56 6.40 -12.97
N GLU A 48 9.22 5.29 -12.63
CA GLU A 48 10.01 4.47 -13.55
C GLU A 48 9.14 3.60 -14.47
N GLY A 49 7.82 3.60 -14.30
CA GLY A 49 6.88 2.93 -15.19
C GLY A 49 6.60 1.47 -14.83
N CYS A 50 6.93 1.03 -13.61
CA CYS A 50 6.54 -0.28 -13.11
C CYS A 50 5.00 -0.39 -13.13
N LYS A 51 4.47 -1.35 -13.91
CA LYS A 51 3.03 -1.44 -14.21
C LYS A 51 2.23 -1.93 -13.01
N GLU A 52 2.85 -2.78 -12.21
CA GLU A 52 2.30 -3.49 -11.05
C GLU A 52 1.83 -2.50 -9.97
N ILE A 53 2.48 -1.34 -9.85
CA ILE A 53 2.20 -0.36 -8.80
C ILE A 53 1.40 0.86 -9.27
N GLN A 54 1.15 1.03 -10.58
CA GLN A 54 0.47 2.21 -11.13
C GLN A 54 -0.93 2.41 -10.55
N GLY A 55 -1.64 1.30 -10.31
CA GLY A 55 -3.02 1.30 -9.80
C GLY A 55 -3.13 1.46 -8.29
N LEU A 56 -2.02 1.41 -7.56
CA LEU A 56 -2.05 1.30 -6.10
C LEU A 56 -2.73 2.54 -5.51
N GLN A 57 -3.86 2.32 -4.82
CA GLN A 57 -4.69 3.41 -4.31
C GLN A 57 -3.95 4.34 -3.35
N LEU A 58 -2.97 3.81 -2.61
CA LEU A 58 -2.07 4.61 -1.77
C LEU A 58 -1.37 5.73 -2.56
N LEU A 59 -1.03 5.50 -3.83
CA LEU A 59 -0.30 6.44 -4.68
C LEU A 59 -1.22 7.35 -5.48
N THR A 60 -2.45 6.91 -5.76
CA THR A 60 -3.42 7.64 -6.60
C THR A 60 -4.48 8.41 -5.80
N GLN A 61 -4.72 8.06 -4.54
CA GLN A 61 -5.74 8.66 -3.67
C GLN A 61 -5.14 9.11 -2.33
N SER A 62 -4.47 10.27 -2.34
CA SER A 62 -3.62 10.74 -1.23
C SER A 62 -4.32 10.98 0.12
N ARG A 63 -5.65 11.05 0.16
CA ARG A 63 -6.45 11.28 1.38
C ARG A 63 -7.26 10.05 1.80
N LEU A 64 -7.05 8.89 1.17
CA LEU A 64 -7.72 7.65 1.52
C LEU A 64 -6.84 6.85 2.49
N SER A 65 -7.27 6.70 3.74
CA SER A 65 -6.51 6.02 4.80
C SER A 65 -6.67 4.49 4.80
N VAL A 66 -7.78 3.98 4.23
CA VAL A 66 -8.04 2.55 4.06
C VAL A 66 -8.25 2.30 2.57
N SER A 67 -7.29 1.63 1.95
CA SER A 67 -7.26 1.42 0.51
C SER A 67 -7.30 -0.06 0.18
N LYS A 68 -7.91 -0.40 -0.96
CA LYS A 68 -7.80 -1.75 -1.51
C LYS A 68 -6.38 -1.97 -2.06
N VAL A 69 -5.93 -3.21 -1.98
CA VAL A 69 -4.74 -3.73 -2.67
C VAL A 69 -5.19 -4.96 -3.43
N SER A 70 -4.99 -4.98 -4.74
CA SER A 70 -5.29 -6.15 -5.58
C SER A 70 -4.28 -7.27 -5.29
N ALA A 71 -4.62 -8.51 -5.65
CA ALA A 71 -3.71 -9.64 -5.50
C ALA A 71 -2.36 -9.41 -6.21
N LYS A 72 -2.40 -8.86 -7.44
CA LYS A 72 -1.20 -8.54 -8.22
C LYS A 72 -0.33 -7.47 -7.54
N GLU A 73 -0.94 -6.41 -7.02
CA GLU A 73 -0.20 -5.38 -6.27
C GLU A 73 0.38 -5.96 -4.98
N TRP A 74 -0.37 -6.83 -4.29
CA TRP A 74 0.07 -7.47 -3.06
C TRP A 74 1.28 -8.38 -3.28
N GLU A 75 1.23 -9.26 -4.28
CA GLU A 75 2.33 -10.15 -4.67
C GLU A 75 3.59 -9.33 -5.00
N PHE A 76 3.44 -8.33 -5.87
CA PHE A 76 4.55 -7.44 -6.24
C PHE A 76 5.17 -6.71 -5.04
N LEU A 77 4.35 -6.17 -4.13
CA LEU A 77 4.86 -5.49 -2.94
C LEU A 77 5.67 -6.46 -2.05
N ASN A 78 5.21 -7.70 -1.90
CA ASN A 78 5.94 -8.71 -1.12
C ASN A 78 7.25 -9.13 -1.79
N GLU A 79 7.31 -9.23 -3.13
CA GLU A 79 8.56 -9.46 -3.87
C GLU A 79 9.56 -8.33 -3.61
N VAL A 80 9.14 -7.07 -3.77
CA VAL A 80 9.99 -5.89 -3.51
C VAL A 80 10.52 -5.88 -2.07
N ILE A 81 9.69 -6.27 -1.11
CA ILE A 81 10.06 -6.35 0.31
C ILE A 81 11.03 -7.51 0.58
N GLY A 82 10.79 -8.68 -0.02
CA GLY A 82 11.58 -9.90 0.17
C GLY A 82 12.98 -9.80 -0.45
N ASP A 83 13.09 -9.17 -1.62
CA ASP A 83 14.33 -9.12 -2.38
C ASP A 83 15.32 -8.05 -1.90
N GLY A 84 14.90 -7.15 -0.99
CA GLY A 84 15.78 -6.08 -0.50
C GLY A 84 16.45 -5.30 -1.64
N VAL A 85 15.71 -5.01 -2.71
CA VAL A 85 16.14 -4.36 -3.97
C VAL A 85 17.45 -4.91 -4.55
N ALA A 86 17.33 -6.00 -5.30
CA ALA A 86 18.09 -6.21 -6.53
C ALA A 86 17.09 -6.39 -7.68
N VAL A 87 16.61 -5.27 -8.25
CA VAL A 87 15.88 -5.33 -9.52
C VAL A 87 16.93 -5.52 -10.62
N GLU A 88 17.15 -6.77 -11.03
CA GLU A 88 17.90 -7.06 -12.25
C GLU A 88 17.17 -6.41 -13.44
N LYS A 89 17.89 -5.56 -14.16
CA LYS A 89 17.38 -4.91 -15.37
C LYS A 89 17.45 -5.90 -16.52
N GLU A 90 16.31 -6.35 -17.03
CA GLU A 90 16.26 -6.90 -18.38
C GLU A 90 16.59 -5.79 -19.38
N LYS A 91 17.82 -5.81 -19.91
CA LYS A 91 18.18 -5.10 -21.14
C LYS A 91 17.67 -5.95 -22.32
N GLU A 92 16.48 -5.68 -22.80
CA GLU A 92 16.15 -5.99 -24.20
C GLU A 92 16.93 -5.03 -25.10
N GLY A 93 17.84 -5.57 -25.91
CA GLY A 93 18.50 -4.84 -26.99
C GLY A 93 20.02 -5.02 -27.03
N GLY A 94 20.47 -6.11 -27.66
CA GLY A 94 21.87 -6.31 -27.97
C GLY A 94 22.04 -7.42 -29.01
N ALA A 95 21.95 -7.04 -30.28
CA ALA A 95 22.20 -7.92 -31.41
C ALA A 95 23.57 -8.63 -31.26
N MET A 96 23.54 -9.97 -31.32
CA MET A 96 24.72 -10.79 -31.52
C MET A 96 25.16 -10.63 -32.97
N LEU A 97 26.20 -9.83 -33.22
CA LEU A 97 26.92 -9.84 -34.48
C LEU A 97 28.11 -10.79 -34.31
N LEU A 98 28.02 -11.97 -34.93
CA LEU A 98 29.16 -12.86 -35.14
C LEU A 98 30.01 -12.29 -36.28
N ALA A 99 31.28 -12.01 -35.98
CA ALA A 99 32.38 -11.95 -36.94
C ALA A 99 33.60 -12.60 -36.27
#